data_AF-A0A4R9IIV1-F1
#
_entry.id   AF-A0A4R9IIV1-F1
#
_cell.length_a   1.000
_cell.length_b   1.000
_cell.length_c   1.000
_cell.angle_alpha   90.00
_cell.angle_beta   90.00
_cell.angle_gamma   90.00
#
_symmetry.space_group_name_H-M   'P 1'
#
loop_
_entity.id
_entity.type
_entity.pdbx_description
1 polymer ?
#
loop_
_entity_poly.entity_id
_entity_poly.type
_entity_poly.pdbx_seq_one_letter_code
_entity_poly.pdbx_strand_id
1 'polypeptide(L)'
;MALIEELNQQGNFLFRWRSYIPGVILFLSLLYLPYVPYFQGNYESNLYWLSGAFLVSFAGLFVRCFTIGYTPKNTSGRNTKQQVADVVNQSGIYSLVRHPLYVGNFLMYLGPVFILRDFAFALVYIMFFYLYYERIIFAEEYFLRGKFAKGYLEWADKTPAFIPRLSGYKKPNLSFSFRNIWKREYPSLFGIIVVFTVFDLIQVYFQEPTLRAVDITGIWKPFHTWFFGFGFVFYIVTRLIVKTTKLLEVEGR
;
A
#
# COMPACT_ATOMS: atom_id res chain seq x y z
N MET A 1 6.70 -31.21 10.73
CA MET A 1 7.55 -30.20 11.41
C MET A 1 6.69 -29.60 12.52
N ALA A 2 7.21 -28.88 13.52
CA ALA A 2 6.28 -28.23 14.46
C ALA A 2 5.59 -27.03 13.76
N LEU A 3 4.37 -26.71 14.19
CA LEU A 3 3.53 -25.72 13.51
C LEU A 3 4.20 -24.34 13.46
N ILE A 4 4.97 -23.98 14.48
CA ILE A 4 5.70 -22.71 14.56
C ILE A 4 6.70 -22.60 13.39
N GLU A 5 7.43 -23.67 13.09
CA GLU A 5 8.39 -23.72 12.00
C GLU A 5 7.69 -23.69 10.64
N GLU A 6 6.54 -24.35 10.50
CA GLU A 6 5.73 -24.34 9.28
C GLU A 6 5.19 -22.93 8.98
N LEU A 7 4.64 -22.25 9.99
CA LEU A 7 4.15 -20.87 9.87
C LEU A 7 5.29 -19.90 9.53
N ASN A 8 6.47 -20.09 10.13
CA ASN A 8 7.65 -19.28 9.81
C ASN A 8 8.10 -19.50 8.35
N GLN A 9 8.11 -20.74 7.85
CA GLN A 9 8.46 -21.04 6.46
C GLN A 9 7.45 -20.45 5.46
N GLN A 10 6.16 -20.62 5.72
CA GLN A 10 5.08 -20.03 4.91
C GLN A 10 5.18 -18.51 4.89
N GLY A 11 5.40 -17.88 6.05
CA GLY A 11 5.56 -16.44 6.18
C GLY A 11 6.76 -15.90 5.40
N ASN A 12 7.91 -16.59 5.46
CA ASN A 12 9.09 -16.20 4.66
C ASN A 12 8.86 -16.38 3.16
N PHE A 13 8.15 -17.42 2.73
CA PHE A 13 7.74 -17.58 1.33
C PHE A 13 6.87 -16.40 0.88
N LEU A 14 5.83 -16.07 1.64
CA LEU A 14 4.92 -14.96 1.33
C LEU A 14 5.65 -13.61 1.34
N PHE A 15 6.55 -13.41 2.30
CA PHE A 15 7.40 -12.21 2.38
C PHE A 15 8.26 -12.03 1.11
N ARG A 16 8.80 -13.12 0.56
CA ARG A 16 9.59 -13.09 -0.67
C ARG A 16 8.79 -12.63 -1.88
N TRP A 17 7.53 -13.05 -1.96
CA TRP A 17 6.62 -12.75 -3.08
C TRP A 17 5.69 -11.58 -2.80
N ARG A 18 5.92 -10.83 -1.73
CA ARG A 18 4.95 -9.87 -1.20
C ARG A 18 4.57 -8.71 -2.13
N SER A 19 5.42 -8.44 -3.12
CA SER A 19 5.18 -7.40 -4.13
C SER A 19 4.17 -7.83 -5.19
N TYR A 20 3.93 -9.13 -5.38
CA TYR A 20 3.09 -9.67 -6.45
C TYR A 20 1.74 -10.17 -5.95
N ILE A 21 1.71 -10.77 -4.76
CA ILE A 21 0.52 -11.41 -4.19
C ILE A 21 -0.67 -10.44 -4.04
N PRO A 22 -0.50 -9.20 -3.55
CA PRO A 22 -1.60 -8.23 -3.51
C PRO A 22 -2.16 -7.88 -4.90
N GLY A 23 -1.39 -8.10 -5.98
CA GLY A 23 -1.84 -7.95 -7.36
C GLY A 23 -2.93 -8.96 -7.76
N VAL A 24 -3.06 -10.09 -7.06
CA VAL A 24 -4.14 -11.06 -7.30
C VAL A 24 -5.49 -10.43 -7.00
N ILE A 25 -5.62 -9.71 -5.89
CA ILE A 25 -6.88 -9.01 -5.57
C ILE A 25 -7.19 -7.95 -6.62
N LEU A 26 -6.19 -7.15 -7.04
CA LEU A 26 -6.41 -6.16 -8.09
C LEU A 26 -6.86 -6.82 -9.41
N PHE A 27 -6.26 -7.96 -9.76
CA PHE A 27 -6.67 -8.72 -10.94
C PHE A 27 -8.12 -9.23 -10.83
N LEU A 28 -8.50 -9.79 -9.68
CA LEU A 28 -9.89 -10.21 -9.42
C LEU A 28 -10.85 -9.02 -9.47
N SER A 29 -10.45 -7.86 -8.92
CA SER A 29 -11.22 -6.62 -9.02
C SER A 29 -11.41 -6.19 -10.47
N LEU A 30 -10.36 -6.26 -11.30
CA LEU A 30 -10.43 -5.93 -12.73
C LEU A 30 -11.35 -6.87 -13.51
N LEU A 31 -11.37 -8.16 -13.18
CA LEU A 31 -12.28 -9.12 -13.80
C LEU A 31 -13.75 -8.89 -13.42
N TYR A 32 -13.99 -8.42 -12.20
CA TYR A 32 -15.34 -8.15 -11.70
C TYR A 32 -15.89 -6.78 -12.14
N LEU A 33 -15.00 -5.80 -12.34
CA LEU A 33 -15.34 -4.42 -12.68
C LEU A 33 -16.28 -4.22 -13.88
N PRO A 34 -16.22 -5.01 -14.98
CA PRO A 34 -17.17 -4.94 -16.09
C PRO A 34 -18.65 -5.08 -15.69
N TYR A 35 -18.92 -5.79 -14.61
CA TYR A 35 -20.27 -6.08 -14.11
C TYR A 35 -20.76 -5.03 -13.10
N VAL A 36 -19.93 -4.03 -12.78
CA VAL A 36 -20.24 -2.99 -11.81
C VAL A 36 -20.76 -1.75 -12.59
N PRO A 37 -22.05 -1.39 -12.46
CA PRO A 37 -22.61 -0.22 -13.17
C PRO A 37 -22.01 1.08 -12.64
N TYR A 38 -22.32 2.23 -13.25
CA TYR A 38 -21.94 3.50 -12.63
C TYR A 38 -22.68 3.75 -11.31
N PHE A 39 -22.00 4.40 -10.36
CA PHE A 39 -22.65 4.87 -9.15
C PHE A 39 -23.78 5.85 -9.52
N GLN A 40 -25.00 5.59 -9.02
CA GLN A 40 -26.22 6.33 -9.40
C GLN A 40 -26.49 6.38 -10.93
N GLY A 41 -25.92 5.44 -11.70
CA GLY A 41 -26.19 5.31 -13.14
C GLY A 41 -25.60 6.38 -14.04
N ASN A 42 -24.73 7.27 -13.54
CA ASN A 42 -24.13 8.34 -14.34
C ASN A 42 -22.64 8.53 -14.03
N TYR A 43 -21.88 9.03 -15.00
CA TYR A 43 -20.43 9.17 -14.90
C TYR A 43 -20.00 10.19 -13.84
N GLU A 44 -20.69 11.31 -13.68
CA GLU A 44 -20.33 12.35 -12.70
C GLU A 44 -20.41 11.83 -11.26
N SER A 45 -21.51 11.14 -10.92
CA SER A 45 -21.68 10.49 -9.62
C SER A 45 -20.64 9.40 -9.41
N ASN A 46 -20.32 8.64 -10.46
CA ASN A 46 -19.25 7.65 -10.42
C ASN A 46 -17.87 8.27 -10.13
N LEU A 47 -17.56 9.44 -10.68
CA LEU A 47 -16.33 10.16 -10.38
C LEU A 47 -16.24 10.60 -8.91
N TYR A 48 -17.35 11.02 -8.30
CA TYR A 48 -17.36 11.32 -6.86
C TYR A 48 -17.09 10.08 -6.01
N TRP A 49 -17.69 8.94 -6.37
CA TRP A 49 -17.42 7.67 -5.71
C TRP A 49 -15.95 7.23 -5.87
N LEU A 50 -15.43 7.32 -7.10
CA LEU A 50 -14.03 7.03 -7.42
C LEU A 50 -13.07 7.91 -6.62
N SER A 51 -13.41 9.19 -6.43
CA SER A 51 -12.65 10.13 -5.61
C SER A 51 -12.64 9.72 -4.13
N GLY A 52 -13.77 9.29 -3.59
CA GLY A 52 -13.86 8.74 -2.24
C GLY A 52 -12.98 7.50 -2.05
N ALA A 53 -13.05 6.56 -3.00
CA ALA A 53 -12.18 5.38 -3.03
C ALA A 53 -10.68 5.76 -3.14
N PHE A 54 -10.35 6.77 -3.92
CA PHE A 54 -8.99 7.28 -4.07
C PHE A 54 -8.46 7.84 -2.74
N LEU A 55 -9.29 8.60 -2.01
CA LEU A 55 -8.92 9.13 -0.70
C LEU A 55 -8.60 8.04 0.32
N VAL A 56 -9.26 6.87 0.25
CA VAL A 56 -8.92 5.71 1.08
C VAL A 56 -7.51 5.20 0.75
N SER A 57 -7.20 5.03 -0.54
CA SER A 57 -5.85 4.62 -0.95
C SER A 57 -4.80 5.66 -0.58
N PHE A 58 -5.13 6.93 -0.71
CA PHE A 58 -4.26 8.04 -0.37
C PHE A 58 -4.01 8.13 1.14
N ALA A 59 -5.00 7.84 1.99
CA ALA A 59 -4.82 7.71 3.43
C ALA A 59 -3.83 6.57 3.76
N GLY A 60 -3.90 5.46 3.04
CA GLY A 60 -2.91 4.38 3.15
C GLY A 60 -1.50 4.82 2.79
N LEU A 61 -1.35 5.55 1.67
CA LEU A 61 -0.07 6.14 1.27
C LEU A 61 0.44 7.12 2.33
N PHE A 62 -0.44 7.94 2.92
CA PHE A 62 -0.08 8.87 3.99
C PHE A 62 0.50 8.15 5.21
N VAL A 63 -0.13 7.05 5.66
CA VAL A 63 0.39 6.20 6.74
C VAL A 63 1.80 5.69 6.42
N ARG A 64 2.03 5.23 5.18
CA ARG A 64 3.36 4.77 4.74
C ARG A 64 4.38 5.91 4.72
N CYS A 65 4.04 7.06 4.14
CA CYS A 65 4.88 8.24 4.08
C CYS A 65 5.27 8.69 5.49
N PHE A 66 4.30 8.77 6.41
CA PHE A 66 4.54 9.13 7.80
C PHE A 66 5.50 8.15 8.49
N THR A 67 5.31 6.85 8.28
CA THR A 67 6.21 5.80 8.79
C THR A 67 7.64 5.96 8.25
N ILE A 68 7.77 6.11 6.94
CA ILE A 68 9.06 6.17 6.23
C ILE A 68 9.82 7.45 6.54
N GLY A 69 9.11 8.55 6.77
CA GLY A 69 9.69 9.83 7.17
C GLY A 69 10.56 9.74 8.42
N TYR A 70 10.28 8.77 9.31
CA TYR A 70 11.03 8.53 10.55
C TYR A 70 11.83 7.22 10.58
N THR A 71 11.84 6.46 9.47
CA THR A 71 12.45 5.13 9.44
C THR A 71 13.98 5.22 9.32
N PRO A 72 14.76 4.63 10.25
CA PRO A 72 16.21 4.50 10.10
C PRO A 72 16.58 3.49 9.02
N LYS A 73 17.83 3.55 8.53
CA LYS A 73 18.38 2.57 7.60
C LYS A 73 18.19 1.13 8.14
N ASN A 74 17.94 0.17 7.24
CA ASN A 74 17.90 -1.26 7.55
C ASN A 74 16.89 -1.71 8.62
N THR A 75 15.75 -1.05 8.81
CA THR A 75 14.72 -1.48 9.78
C THR A 75 13.33 -1.70 9.19
N SER A 76 13.10 -1.20 7.98
CA SER A 76 11.86 -1.42 7.23
C SER A 76 12.17 -1.30 5.74
N GLY A 77 13.15 -2.09 5.28
CA GLY A 77 13.67 -2.05 3.93
C GLY A 77 12.76 -2.72 2.89
N ARG A 78 13.06 -2.51 1.61
CA ARG A 78 12.40 -3.18 0.47
C ARG A 78 12.98 -4.58 0.18
N ASN A 79 13.77 -5.13 1.09
CA ASN A 79 14.36 -6.45 0.95
C ASN A 79 13.24 -7.50 0.92
N THR A 80 13.27 -8.42 -0.04
CA THR A 80 12.30 -9.52 -0.13
C THR A 80 12.95 -10.88 0.11
N LYS A 81 14.27 -11.00 -0.10
CA LYS A 81 14.96 -12.29 0.03
C LYS A 81 15.15 -12.74 1.47
N GLN A 82 15.30 -11.79 2.40
CA GLN A 82 15.54 -12.07 3.81
C GLN A 82 15.07 -10.91 4.69
N GLN A 83 14.80 -11.22 5.95
CA GLN A 83 14.51 -10.23 6.98
C GLN A 83 15.78 -9.48 7.37
N VAL A 84 15.69 -8.15 7.47
CA VAL A 84 16.80 -7.28 7.85
C VAL A 84 16.27 -6.22 8.80
N ALA A 85 16.83 -6.19 10.01
CA ALA A 85 16.52 -5.21 11.04
C ALA A 85 17.79 -4.90 11.85
N ASP A 86 18.33 -3.69 11.78
CA ASP A 86 19.47 -3.27 12.61
C ASP A 86 19.01 -2.81 14.00
N VAL A 87 17.80 -2.27 14.11
CA VAL A 87 17.16 -1.88 15.37
C VAL A 87 15.66 -2.15 15.32
N VAL A 88 15.04 -2.40 16.47
CA VAL A 88 13.58 -2.42 16.62
C VAL A 88 13.11 -0.98 16.74
N ASN A 89 12.38 -0.46 15.75
CA ASN A 89 11.80 0.88 15.86
C ASN A 89 10.59 0.82 16.78
N GLN A 90 10.64 1.54 17.91
CA GLN A 90 9.58 1.57 18.93
C GLN A 90 8.94 2.96 19.08
N SER A 91 9.28 3.88 18.17
CA SER A 91 8.92 5.30 18.22
C SER A 91 8.12 5.72 16.99
N GLY A 92 7.49 6.88 17.07
CA GLY A 92 6.58 7.36 16.04
C GLY A 92 5.36 6.47 15.93
N ILE A 93 4.94 6.17 14.72
CA ILE A 93 3.78 5.29 14.49
C ILE A 93 4.03 3.85 14.98
N TYR A 94 5.28 3.39 15.08
CA TYR A 94 5.62 2.09 15.69
C TYR A 94 5.36 2.05 17.21
N SER A 95 5.12 3.19 17.85
CA SER A 95 4.63 3.22 19.24
C SER A 95 3.11 3.03 19.34
N LEU A 96 2.39 3.07 18.22
CA LEU A 96 0.93 2.92 18.17
C LEU A 96 0.50 1.58 17.58
N VAL A 97 1.29 1.01 16.66
CA VAL A 97 1.04 -0.27 16.00
C VAL A 97 2.36 -0.91 15.57
N ARG A 98 2.48 -2.24 15.64
CA ARG A 98 3.74 -2.93 15.30
C ARG A 98 4.04 -2.95 13.80
N HIS A 99 3.00 -2.99 12.95
CA HIS A 99 3.13 -3.15 11.50
C HIS A 99 2.47 -2.01 10.68
N PRO A 100 2.87 -0.74 10.89
CA PRO A 100 2.23 0.43 10.26
C PRO A 100 2.30 0.44 8.73
N LEU A 101 3.37 -0.09 8.13
CA LEU A 101 3.48 -0.20 6.67
C LEU A 101 2.44 -1.15 6.08
N TYR A 102 2.02 -2.17 6.83
CA TYR A 102 1.00 -3.13 6.42
C TYR A 102 -0.40 -2.56 6.59
N VAL A 103 -0.63 -1.73 7.62
CA VAL A 103 -1.83 -0.89 7.72
C VAL A 103 -1.94 0.06 6.52
N GLY A 104 -0.85 0.72 6.16
CA GLY A 104 -0.81 1.59 4.98
C GLY A 104 -1.10 0.83 3.68
N ASN A 105 -0.50 -0.36 3.50
CA ASN A 105 -0.80 -1.22 2.36
C ASN A 105 -2.27 -1.64 2.32
N PHE A 106 -2.86 -2.00 3.46
CA PHE A 106 -4.26 -2.41 3.55
C PHE A 106 -5.16 -1.32 2.97
N LEU A 107 -5.01 -0.08 3.45
CA LEU A 107 -5.81 1.05 2.97
C LEU A 107 -5.55 1.35 1.49
N MET A 108 -4.30 1.24 1.01
CA MET A 108 -3.97 1.41 -0.41
C MET A 108 -4.74 0.47 -1.33
N TYR A 109 -4.87 -0.81 -0.98
CA TYR A 109 -5.61 -1.80 -1.78
C TYR A 109 -7.12 -1.81 -1.50
N LEU A 110 -7.55 -1.32 -0.34
CA LEU A 110 -8.97 -1.17 0.01
C LEU A 110 -9.69 -0.15 -0.90
N GLY A 111 -9.01 0.92 -1.33
CA GLY A 111 -9.59 1.91 -2.25
C GLY A 111 -10.13 1.29 -3.55
N PRO A 112 -9.33 0.58 -4.36
CA PRO A 112 -9.80 -0.12 -5.56
C PRO A 112 -10.92 -1.13 -5.28
N VAL A 113 -10.90 -1.79 -4.12
CA VAL A 113 -11.97 -2.69 -3.69
C VAL A 113 -13.29 -1.95 -3.49
N PHE A 114 -13.26 -0.73 -2.92
CA PHE A 114 -14.45 0.11 -2.77
C PHE A 114 -15.05 0.59 -4.07
N ILE A 115 -14.28 0.65 -5.18
CA ILE A 115 -14.83 0.97 -6.51
C ILE A 115 -15.91 -0.05 -6.92
N LEU A 116 -15.76 -1.31 -6.49
CA LEU A 116 -16.67 -2.40 -6.84
C LEU A 116 -18.04 -2.29 -6.16
N ARG A 117 -18.11 -1.57 -5.03
CA ARG A 117 -19.34 -1.39 -4.22
C ARG A 117 -20.02 -2.69 -3.83
N ASP A 118 -19.23 -3.74 -3.66
CA ASP A 118 -19.68 -5.06 -3.22
C ASP A 118 -19.12 -5.34 -1.82
N PHE A 119 -20.04 -5.46 -0.85
CA PHE A 119 -19.68 -5.75 0.55
C PHE A 119 -19.07 -7.15 0.73
N ALA A 120 -19.55 -8.15 -0.01
CA ALA A 120 -19.01 -9.50 0.06
C ALA A 120 -17.59 -9.55 -0.50
N PHE A 121 -17.34 -8.86 -1.62
CA PHE A 121 -15.98 -8.74 -2.16
C PHE A 121 -15.05 -8.02 -1.17
N ALA A 122 -15.52 -6.94 -0.54
CA ALA A 122 -14.75 -6.23 0.49
C ALA A 122 -14.43 -7.13 1.69
N LEU A 123 -15.38 -7.96 2.14
CA LEU A 123 -15.15 -8.92 3.22
C LEU A 123 -14.11 -9.98 2.84
N VAL A 124 -14.20 -10.55 1.64
CA VAL A 124 -13.20 -11.50 1.10
C VAL A 124 -11.82 -10.85 1.06
N TYR A 125 -11.72 -9.60 0.61
CA TYR A 125 -10.48 -8.84 0.62
C TYR A 125 -9.91 -8.69 2.04
N ILE A 126 -10.75 -8.31 3.02
CA ILE A 126 -10.32 -8.14 4.42
C ILE A 126 -9.78 -9.46 4.99
N MET A 127 -10.51 -10.56 4.78
CA MET A 127 -10.09 -11.89 5.27
C MET A 127 -8.80 -12.35 4.60
N PHE A 128 -8.70 -12.20 3.27
CA PHE A 128 -7.49 -12.51 2.51
C PHE A 128 -6.30 -11.72 3.05
N PHE A 129 -6.46 -10.40 3.20
CA PHE A 129 -5.39 -9.52 3.65
C PHE A 129 -4.96 -9.87 5.08
N TYR A 130 -5.91 -10.17 5.97
CA TYR A 130 -5.62 -10.59 7.34
C TYR A 130 -4.78 -11.87 7.37
N LEU A 131 -5.25 -12.95 6.73
CA LEU A 131 -4.53 -14.24 6.71
C LEU A 131 -3.16 -14.12 6.02
N TYR A 132 -3.10 -13.37 4.91
CA TYR A 132 -1.86 -13.16 4.16
C TYR A 132 -0.80 -12.41 4.98
N TYR A 133 -1.16 -11.27 5.58
CA TYR A 133 -0.21 -10.50 6.37
C TYR A 133 0.08 -11.12 7.73
N GLU A 134 -0.86 -11.84 8.34
CA GLU A 134 -0.62 -12.59 9.57
C GLU A 134 0.59 -13.52 9.41
N ARG A 135 0.65 -14.28 8.30
CA ARG A 135 1.79 -15.17 8.03
C ARG A 135 3.10 -14.42 7.85
N ILE A 136 3.09 -13.31 7.11
CA ILE A 136 4.29 -12.48 6.91
C ILE A 136 4.76 -11.89 8.24
N ILE A 137 3.84 -11.33 9.02
CA ILE A 137 4.09 -10.77 10.34
C ILE A 137 4.64 -11.83 11.27
N PHE A 138 4.09 -13.05 11.26
CA PHE A 138 4.61 -14.14 12.07
C PHE A 138 6.09 -14.41 11.80
N ALA A 139 6.50 -14.50 10.53
CA ALA A 139 7.91 -14.70 10.17
C ALA A 139 8.79 -13.50 10.57
N GLU A 140 8.28 -12.28 10.44
CA GLU A 140 8.98 -11.06 10.89
C GLU A 140 9.18 -11.03 12.40
N GLU A 141 8.11 -11.27 13.16
CA GLU A 141 8.15 -11.30 14.63
C GLU A 141 8.99 -12.48 15.15
N TYR A 142 8.99 -13.63 14.46
CA TYR A 142 9.88 -14.76 14.75
C TYR A 142 11.35 -14.34 14.61
N PHE A 143 11.71 -13.68 13.50
CA PHE A 143 13.06 -13.15 13.28
C PHE A 143 13.45 -12.09 14.31
N LEU A 144 12.57 -11.12 14.57
CA LEU A 144 12.83 -10.03 15.52
C LEU A 144 12.98 -10.53 16.96
N ARG A 145 12.15 -11.49 17.37
CA ARG A 145 12.26 -12.15 18.67
C ARG A 145 13.58 -12.89 18.80
N GLY A 146 14.00 -13.62 17.76
CA GLY A 146 15.30 -14.31 17.76
C GLY A 146 16.50 -13.35 17.85
N LYS A 147 16.43 -12.20 17.17
CA LYS A 147 17.53 -11.24 17.11
C LYS A 147 17.63 -10.31 18.33
N PHE A 148 16.50 -9.84 18.84
CA PHE A 148 16.45 -8.79 19.86
C PHE A 148 15.88 -9.25 21.21
N ALA A 149 15.42 -10.50 21.30
CA ALA A 149 14.96 -11.17 22.52
C ALA A 149 14.08 -10.27 23.40
N LYS A 150 14.54 -9.97 24.62
CA LYS A 150 13.79 -9.22 25.64
C LYS A 150 13.38 -7.82 25.15
N GLY A 151 14.25 -7.11 24.43
CA GLY A 151 13.97 -5.74 23.97
C GLY A 151 12.82 -5.67 22.97
N TYR A 152 12.64 -6.72 22.15
CA TYR A 152 11.49 -6.83 21.26
C TYR A 152 10.20 -7.19 22.05
N LEU A 153 10.28 -8.18 22.94
CA LEU A 153 9.12 -8.65 23.72
C LEU A 153 8.51 -7.54 24.58
N GLU A 154 9.34 -6.78 25.31
CA GLU A 154 8.86 -5.68 26.18
C GLU A 154 8.09 -4.59 25.42
N TRP A 155 8.42 -4.36 24.15
CA TRP A 155 7.70 -3.45 23.28
C TRP A 155 6.46 -4.10 22.66
N ALA A 156 6.58 -5.35 22.21
CA ALA A 156 5.50 -6.07 21.55
C ALA A 156 4.31 -6.30 22.49
N ASP A 157 4.57 -6.61 23.77
CA ASP A 157 3.53 -6.82 24.80
C ASP A 157 2.65 -5.59 25.03
N LYS A 158 3.16 -4.39 24.72
CA LYS A 158 2.48 -3.10 24.97
C LYS A 158 1.90 -2.48 23.71
N THR A 159 2.18 -3.04 22.53
CA THR A 159 1.89 -2.43 21.24
C THR A 159 1.08 -3.40 20.37
N PRO A 160 -0.12 -3.02 19.90
CA PRO A 160 -0.96 -3.91 19.11
C PRO A 160 -0.37 -4.20 17.73
N ALA A 161 -0.65 -5.38 17.16
CA ALA A 161 -0.07 -5.80 15.88
C ALA A 161 -0.64 -5.03 14.68
N PHE A 162 -1.97 -4.89 14.60
CA PHE A 162 -2.67 -4.41 13.40
C PHE A 162 -3.50 -3.13 13.63
N ILE A 163 -4.30 -3.07 14.69
CA ILE A 163 -5.18 -1.92 14.96
C ILE A 163 -4.40 -0.92 15.82
N PRO A 164 -4.13 0.30 15.31
CA PRO A 164 -3.38 1.29 16.09
C PRO A 164 -4.15 1.72 17.33
N ARG A 165 -3.45 1.86 18.45
CA ARG A 165 -4.01 2.54 19.62
C ARG A 165 -4.08 4.05 19.37
N LEU A 166 -5.06 4.72 19.98
CA LEU A 166 -5.30 6.16 19.79
C LEU A 166 -4.41 7.05 20.67
N SER A 167 -3.65 6.48 21.61
CA SER A 167 -2.81 7.20 22.58
C SER A 167 -1.44 6.54 22.77
N GLY A 168 -0.52 7.22 23.45
CA GLY A 168 0.82 6.68 23.74
C GLY A 168 1.82 6.84 22.59
N TYR A 169 1.67 7.90 21.78
CA TYR A 169 2.64 8.26 20.76
C TYR A 169 3.97 8.67 21.42
N LYS A 170 5.06 7.99 21.04
CA LYS A 170 6.43 8.32 21.48
C LYS A 170 7.14 9.05 20.34
N LYS A 171 7.64 10.26 20.59
CA LYS A 171 8.35 11.05 19.57
C LYS A 171 9.59 10.30 19.04
N PRO A 172 9.78 10.20 17.72
CA PRO A 172 10.99 9.63 17.13
C PRO A 172 12.25 10.42 17.46
N ASN A 173 13.37 9.72 17.63
CA ASN A 173 14.69 10.35 17.77
C ASN A 173 15.16 10.99 16.46
N LEU A 174 14.76 10.41 15.32
CA LEU A 174 15.05 10.94 14.00
C LEU A 174 14.06 12.05 13.63
N SER A 175 14.56 13.10 12.99
CA SER A 175 13.71 14.15 12.38
C SER A 175 12.88 13.59 11.22
N PHE A 176 11.79 14.25 10.85
CA PHE A 176 11.02 13.84 9.67
C PHE A 176 11.80 14.15 8.38
N SER A 177 11.92 13.19 7.45
CA SER A 177 12.62 13.39 6.17
C SER A 177 11.70 13.23 4.96
N PHE A 178 11.31 14.36 4.38
CA PHE A 178 10.59 14.42 3.10
C PHE A 178 11.40 13.80 1.95
N ARG A 179 12.73 13.98 1.95
CA ARG A 179 13.60 13.40 0.91
C ARG A 179 13.56 11.86 0.92
N ASN A 180 13.56 11.26 2.11
CA ASN A 180 13.46 9.80 2.24
C ASN A 180 12.11 9.29 1.74
N ILE A 181 11.02 10.01 2.05
CA ILE A 181 9.68 9.68 1.56
C ILE A 181 9.65 9.77 0.04
N TRP A 182 10.10 10.88 -0.53
CA TRP A 182 10.08 11.08 -1.97
C TRP A 182 10.86 9.99 -2.71
N LYS A 183 12.06 9.65 -2.23
CA LYS A 183 12.89 8.55 -2.77
C LYS A 183 12.18 7.19 -2.71
N ARG A 184 11.34 6.95 -1.70
CA ARG A 184 10.79 5.63 -1.38
C ARG A 184 9.31 5.44 -1.69
N GLU A 185 8.50 6.47 -1.89
CA GLU A 185 7.06 6.32 -2.07
C GLU A 185 6.55 6.86 -3.41
N TYR A 186 7.42 7.45 -4.25
CA TYR A 186 7.04 7.83 -5.62
C TYR A 186 6.47 6.66 -6.46
N PRO A 187 6.92 5.39 -6.35
CA PRO A 187 6.31 4.30 -7.10
C PRO A 187 4.94 3.92 -6.55
N SER A 188 4.74 4.03 -5.23
CA SER A 188 3.46 3.75 -4.57
C SER A 188 2.40 4.75 -5.01
N LEU A 189 2.74 6.05 -5.02
CA LEU A 189 1.86 7.11 -5.51
C LEU A 189 1.48 6.88 -6.97
N PHE A 190 2.48 6.62 -7.83
CA PHE A 190 2.21 6.36 -9.25
C PHE A 190 1.38 5.09 -9.46
N GLY A 191 1.62 4.04 -8.66
CA GLY A 191 0.81 2.82 -8.69
C GLY A 191 -0.67 3.07 -8.39
N ILE A 192 -0.98 3.91 -7.40
CA ILE A 192 -2.37 4.33 -7.11
C ILE A 192 -2.95 5.04 -8.34
N ILE A 193 -2.24 6.01 -8.90
CA ILE A 193 -2.70 6.76 -10.09
C ILE A 193 -3.01 5.81 -11.25
N VAL A 194 -2.10 4.88 -11.56
CA VAL A 194 -2.28 3.88 -12.62
C VAL A 194 -3.52 3.03 -12.36
N VAL A 195 -3.68 2.49 -11.15
CA VAL A 195 -4.82 1.62 -10.80
C VAL A 195 -6.14 2.37 -10.97
N PHE A 196 -6.24 3.59 -10.44
CA PHE A 196 -7.48 4.38 -10.53
C PHE A 196 -7.79 4.80 -11.97
N THR A 197 -6.79 5.18 -12.76
CA THR A 197 -6.97 5.47 -14.20
C THR A 197 -7.45 4.23 -14.96
N VAL A 198 -6.82 3.06 -14.75
CA VAL A 198 -7.21 1.82 -15.43
C VAL A 198 -8.63 1.39 -15.04
N PHE A 199 -8.99 1.51 -13.76
CA PHE A 199 -10.33 1.19 -13.29
C PHE A 199 -11.38 2.12 -13.93
N ASP A 200 -11.14 3.44 -13.97
CA ASP A 200 -12.07 4.38 -14.63
C ASP A 200 -12.19 4.06 -16.12
N LEU A 201 -11.08 3.84 -16.83
CA LEU A 201 -11.09 3.48 -18.25
C LEU A 201 -11.89 2.21 -18.53
N ILE A 202 -11.77 1.19 -17.68
CA ILE A 202 -12.56 -0.04 -17.81
C ILE A 202 -14.04 0.25 -17.57
N GLN A 203 -14.39 1.02 -16.54
CA GLN A 203 -15.80 1.38 -16.32
C GLN A 203 -16.37 2.21 -17.47
N VAL A 204 -15.63 3.20 -18.00
CA VAL A 204 -16.02 3.96 -19.19
C VAL A 204 -16.17 3.07 -20.40
N TYR A 205 -15.23 2.15 -20.62
CA TYR A 205 -15.36 1.17 -21.68
C TYR A 205 -16.67 0.38 -21.49
N PHE A 206 -16.92 -0.25 -20.34
CA PHE A 206 -18.08 -1.13 -20.12
C PHE A 206 -19.45 -0.45 -20.03
N GLN A 207 -19.52 0.76 -19.49
CA GLN A 207 -20.79 1.42 -19.19
C GLN A 207 -21.21 2.44 -20.25
N GLU A 208 -20.34 2.81 -21.20
CA GLU A 208 -20.65 3.74 -22.30
C GLU A 208 -20.53 3.03 -23.68
N PRO A 209 -21.47 2.15 -24.04
CA PRO A 209 -21.38 1.33 -25.26
C PRO A 209 -21.40 2.15 -26.57
N THR A 210 -21.96 3.36 -26.55
CA THR A 210 -21.94 4.28 -27.70
C THR A 210 -20.52 4.73 -28.04
N LEU A 211 -19.70 5.05 -27.03
CA LEU A 211 -18.29 5.39 -27.22
C LEU A 211 -17.52 4.21 -27.82
N ARG A 212 -17.78 2.98 -27.37
CA ARG A 212 -17.15 1.79 -27.94
C ARG A 212 -17.43 1.60 -29.43
N ALA A 213 -18.66 1.89 -29.85
CA ALA A 213 -19.12 1.61 -31.20
C ALA A 213 -18.78 2.73 -32.19
N VAL A 214 -18.78 3.98 -31.74
CA VAL A 214 -18.75 5.15 -32.64
C VAL A 214 -17.54 6.05 -32.41
N ASP A 215 -17.06 6.18 -31.18
CA ASP A 215 -15.93 7.06 -30.83
C ASP A 215 -15.09 6.48 -29.69
N ILE A 216 -14.21 5.55 -30.05
CA ILE A 216 -13.32 4.90 -29.09
C ILE A 216 -12.36 5.91 -28.42
N THR A 217 -12.09 7.05 -29.06
CA THR A 217 -11.20 8.08 -28.51
C THR A 217 -11.86 8.81 -27.34
N GLY A 218 -13.19 8.89 -27.33
CA GLY A 218 -13.99 9.47 -26.25
C GLY A 218 -13.93 8.71 -24.92
N ILE A 219 -13.41 7.46 -24.90
CA ILE A 219 -13.10 6.74 -23.66
C ILE A 219 -12.02 7.47 -22.87
N TRP A 220 -11.02 8.02 -23.57
CA TRP A 220 -9.96 8.81 -22.96
C TRP A 220 -10.44 10.25 -22.71
N LYS A 221 -11.08 10.45 -21.56
CA LYS A 221 -11.55 11.76 -21.10
C LYS A 221 -10.40 12.69 -20.64
N PRO A 222 -10.58 14.03 -20.67
CA PRO A 222 -9.56 15.00 -20.24
C PRO A 222 -9.01 14.78 -18.82
N PHE A 223 -9.86 14.27 -17.91
CA PHE A 223 -9.45 13.87 -16.56
C PHE A 223 -8.26 12.90 -16.58
N HIS A 224 -8.26 11.90 -17.45
CA HIS A 224 -7.16 10.93 -17.57
C HIS A 224 -5.86 11.61 -18.00
N THR A 225 -5.91 12.53 -18.97
CA THR A 225 -4.74 13.28 -19.43
C THR A 225 -4.09 14.03 -18.27
N TRP A 226 -4.87 14.74 -17.47
CA TRP A 226 -4.34 15.51 -16.35
C TRP A 226 -3.88 14.61 -15.21
N PHE A 227 -4.72 13.68 -14.77
CA PHE A 227 -4.45 12.81 -13.62
C PHE A 227 -3.31 11.83 -13.89
N PHE A 228 -3.38 11.07 -14.99
CA PHE A 228 -2.32 10.13 -15.37
C PHE A 228 -1.10 10.84 -15.91
N GLY A 229 -1.27 11.86 -16.78
CA GLY A 229 -0.15 12.57 -17.39
C GLY A 229 0.72 13.28 -16.38
N PHE A 230 0.14 14.02 -15.43
CA PHE A 230 0.89 14.63 -14.34
C PHE A 230 1.60 13.58 -13.48
N GLY A 231 0.90 12.51 -13.11
CA GLY A 231 1.46 11.40 -12.34
C GLY A 231 2.64 10.72 -13.06
N PHE A 232 2.54 10.54 -14.37
CA PHE A 232 3.57 9.92 -15.21
C PHE A 232 4.81 10.82 -15.31
N VAL A 233 4.62 12.11 -15.60
CA VAL A 233 5.73 13.07 -15.64
C VAL A 233 6.42 13.13 -14.28
N PHE A 234 5.66 13.25 -13.18
CA PHE A 234 6.20 13.22 -11.82
C PHE A 234 7.01 11.94 -11.54
N TYR A 235 6.48 10.78 -11.94
CA TYR A 235 7.16 9.50 -11.78
C TYR A 235 8.48 9.43 -12.54
N ILE A 236 8.49 9.83 -13.81
CA ILE A 236 9.69 9.80 -14.66
C ILE A 236 10.75 10.77 -14.12
N VAL A 237 10.37 12.02 -13.84
CA VAL A 237 11.29 13.03 -13.28
C VAL A 237 11.89 12.54 -11.96
N THR A 238 11.05 12.04 -11.05
CA THR A 238 11.52 11.51 -9.76
C THR A 238 12.43 10.29 -9.95
N ARG A 239 12.06 9.37 -10.84
CA ARG A 239 12.85 8.16 -11.11
C ARG A 239 14.21 8.53 -11.68
N LEU A 240 14.29 9.52 -12.57
CA LEU A 240 15.55 10.06 -13.08
C LEU A 240 16.39 10.63 -11.94
N ILE A 241 15.84 11.52 -11.13
CA ILE A 241 16.54 12.10 -9.96
C ILE A 241 17.10 11.00 -9.05
N VAL A 242 16.29 9.99 -8.71
CA VAL A 242 16.70 8.87 -7.84
C VAL A 242 17.79 8.00 -8.46
N LYS A 243 17.83 7.87 -9.80
CA LYS A 243 18.76 6.99 -10.51
C LYS A 243 20.05 7.67 -10.94
N THR A 244 20.04 8.99 -11.19
CA THR A 244 21.18 9.73 -11.76
C THR A 244 21.83 10.69 -10.78
N THR A 245 21.17 11.02 -9.65
CA THR A 245 21.68 12.01 -8.69
C THR A 245 21.72 11.46 -7.27
N LYS A 246 22.47 12.14 -6.40
CA LYS A 246 22.46 11.92 -4.94
C LYS A 246 21.53 12.88 -4.18
N LEU A 247 20.70 13.65 -4.89
CA LEU A 247 19.88 14.74 -4.32
C LEU A 247 18.97 14.28 -3.17
N LEU A 248 18.44 13.06 -3.28
CA LEU A 248 17.51 12.47 -2.32
C LEU A 248 18.18 11.47 -1.36
N GLU A 249 19.51 11.36 -1.37
CA GLU A 249 20.23 10.57 -0.36
C GLU A 249 20.19 11.29 0.99
N VAL A 250 19.98 10.50 2.05
CA VAL A 250 19.90 10.99 3.42
C VAL A 250 20.75 10.04 4.27
N GLU A 251 21.82 10.54 4.88
CA GLU A 251 22.69 9.71 5.71
C GLU A 251 21.91 9.07 6.86
N GLY A 252 22.21 7.80 7.13
CA GLY A 252 21.50 7.01 8.13
C GLY A 252 20.08 6.58 7.75
N ARG A 253 19.63 6.76 6.49
CA ARG A 253 18.28 6.38 6.02
C ARG A 253 18.25 5.69 4.66
#